data_AF-A0A3S1N4B0-F1
#
_entry.id   AF-A0A3S1N4B0-F1
#
_cell.length_a   1.000
_cell.length_b   1.000
_cell.length_c   1.000
_cell.angle_alpha   90.00
_cell.angle_beta   90.00
_cell.angle_gamma   90.00
#
_symmetry.space_group_name_H-M   'P 1'
#
loop_
_entity.id
_entity.type
_entity.pdbx_description
1 polymer ?
#
loop_
_entity_poly.entity_id
_entity_poly.type
_entity_poly.pdbx_seq_one_letter_code
_entity_poly.pdbx_strand_id
1 'polypeptide(L)' 'IDAGLVDELRLIVYPLLAGEGKALFATTQNRRGLELRKVGQLSDGRVSLVYGIG' A
#
# COMPACT_ATOMS: atom_id res chain seq x y z
N ILE A 1 -4.76 9.10 -3.74
CA ILE A 1 -3.61 8.88 -4.65
C ILE A 1 -3.86 9.53 -6.00
N ASP A 2 -5.05 9.42 -6.59
CA ASP A 2 -5.35 9.94 -7.93
C ASP A 2 -4.99 11.42 -8.16
N ALA A 3 -5.24 12.28 -7.17
CA ALA A 3 -4.92 13.71 -7.25
C ALA A 3 -3.41 14.03 -7.33
N GLY A 4 -2.52 13.04 -7.18
CA GLY A 4 -1.07 13.24 -7.30
C GLY A 4 -0.42 14.04 -6.17
N LEU A 5 -1.09 14.14 -5.02
CA LEU A 5 -0.62 14.91 -3.86
C LEU A 5 0.12 14.06 -2.81
N VAL A 6 0.32 12.78 -3.10
CA VAL A 6 0.96 11.85 -2.18
C VAL A 6 2.31 11.49 -2.75
N ASP A 7 3.37 11.80 -2.01
CA ASP A 7 4.75 11.50 -2.40
C ASP A 7 5.21 10.12 -1.90
N GLU A 8 4.62 9.63 -0.82
CA GLU A 8 5.00 8.37 -0.18
C GLU A 8 3.78 7.59 0.31
N LEU A 9 3.81 6.26 0.11
CA LEU A 9 2.79 5.32 0.59
C LEU A 9 3.42 4.31 1.54
N ARG A 10 2.91 4.26 2.78
CA ARG A 10 3.31 3.27 3.80
C ARG A 10 2.18 2.30 4.05
N LEU A 11 2.40 1.02 3.74
CA LEU A 11 1.43 -0.05 3.94
C LEU A 11 1.91 -1.01 5.03
N ILE A 12 0.96 -1.50 5.83
CA ILE A 12 1.15 -2.67 6.70
C ILE A 12 0.20 -3.75 6.19
N VAL A 13 0.78 -4.86 5.72
CA VAL A 13 0.06 -6.02 5.22
C VAL A 13 -0.10 -7.04 6.34
N TYR A 14 -1.32 -7.50 6.54
CA TYR A 14 -1.66 -8.56 7.50
C TYR A 14 -1.74 -9.91 6.77
N PRO A 15 -1.24 -11.01 7.35
CA PRO A 15 -1.24 -12.32 6.73
C PRO A 15 -2.62 -12.99 6.84
N LEU A 16 -3.65 -12.36 6.30
CA LEU A 16 -5.02 -12.87 6.28
C LEU A 16 -5.73 -12.48 4.98
N LEU A 17 -6.67 -13.33 4.56
CA LEU A 17 -7.59 -13.02 3.46
C LEU A 17 -8.86 -12.42 4.07
N ALA A 18 -9.10 -11.13 3.82
CA ALA A 18 -10.19 -10.39 4.47
C ALA A 18 -11.59 -10.78 3.94
N GLY A 19 -11.67 -11.37 2.75
CA GLY A 19 -12.95 -11.64 2.08
C GLY A 19 -13.62 -10.34 1.63
N GLU A 20 -14.94 -10.26 1.81
CA GLU A 20 -15.72 -9.06 1.48
C GLU A 20 -15.40 -7.90 2.44
N GLY A 21 -15.39 -6.67 1.93
CA GLY A 21 -15.14 -5.49 2.73
C GLY A 21 -14.79 -4.25 1.92
N LYS A 22 -14.39 -3.18 2.63
CA LYS A 22 -13.98 -1.92 2.00
C LYS A 22 -12.55 -2.05 1.46
N ALA A 23 -12.41 -2.15 0.15
CA ALA A 23 -11.09 -2.15 -0.49
C ALA A 23 -10.44 -0.77 -0.45
N LEU A 24 -9.17 -0.71 -0.01
CA LEU A 24 -8.41 0.53 0.22
C LEU A 24 -8.26 1.41 -1.04
N PHE A 25 -8.18 0.79 -2.22
CA PHE A 25 -7.95 1.46 -3.50
C PHE A 25 -9.10 1.26 -4.50
N ALA A 26 -10.30 0.90 -4.03
CA ALA A 26 -11.44 0.54 -4.89
C ALA A 26 -11.80 1.60 -5.94
N THR A 27 -11.62 2.88 -5.59
CA THR A 27 -12.01 4.01 -6.44
C THR A 27 -10.84 4.59 -7.22
N THR A 28 -9.64 4.01 -7.11
CA THR A 28 -8.43 4.55 -7.78
C THR A 28 -8.56 4.30 -9.27
N GLN A 29 -8.70 5.38 -10.05
CA GLN A 29 -8.93 5.29 -11.49
C GLN A 29 -7.62 5.27 -12.29
N ASN A 30 -6.58 5.93 -11.77
CA ASN A 30 -5.34 6.12 -12.49
C ASN A 30 -4.25 5.21 -11.96
N ARG A 31 -3.65 4.41 -12.85
CA ARG A 31 -2.45 3.63 -12.51
C ARG A 31 -1.29 4.59 -12.28
N ARG A 32 -0.59 4.40 -11.16
CA ARG A 32 0.63 5.14 -10.80
C ARG A 32 1.77 4.15 -10.67
N GLY A 33 2.95 4.53 -11.18
CA GLY A 33 4.19 3.84 -10.86
C GLY A 33 4.48 3.99 -9.37
N LEU A 34 4.95 2.92 -8.75
CA LEU A 34 5.39 2.92 -7.35
C LEU A 34 6.83 2.40 -7.31
N GLU A 35 7.70 3.10 -6.60
CA GLU A 35 9.07 2.65 -6.35
C GLU A 35 9.15 2.05 -4.95
N LEU A 36 9.46 0.76 -4.84
CA LEU A 36 9.64 0.11 -3.53
C LEU A 36 10.91 0.63 -2.86
N ARG A 37 10.75 1.42 -1.79
CA ARG A 37 11.85 2.04 -1.05
C ARG A 37 12.32 1.18 0.11
N LYS A 38 11.39 0.51 0.80
CA LYS A 38 11.71 -0.29 1.99
C LYS A 38 10.72 -1.42 2.19
N VAL A 39 11.24 -2.56 2.64
CA VAL A 39 10.49 -3.69 3.19
C VAL A 39 10.94 -3.93 4.62
N GLY A 40 10.00 -4.21 5.51
CA GLY A 40 10.31 -4.63 6.87
C GLY A 40 9.36 -5.74 7.32
N GLN A 41 9.90 -6.80 7.92
CA GLN A 41 9.07 -7.74 8.67
C GLN A 41 8.73 -7.13 10.03
N LEU A 42 7.47 -7.26 10.42
CA LEU A 42 6.95 -6.89 11.73
C LEU A 42 6.58 -8.16 12.49
N SER A 43 6.24 -8.03 13.78
CA SER A 43 5.74 -9.17 14.55
C SER A 43 4.48 -9.76 13.91
N ASP A 44 4.25 -11.04 14.18
CA ASP A 44 3.03 -11.77 13.81
C ASP A 44 2.84 -11.93 12.30
N GLY A 45 3.95 -11.99 11.55
CA GLY A 45 3.96 -12.21 10.11
C GLY A 45 3.50 -11.01 9.28
N ARG A 46 3.34 -9.84 9.92
CA ARG A 46 2.99 -8.59 9.22
C ARG A 46 4.17 -8.07 8.42
N VAL A 47 3.88 -7.39 7.32
CA VAL A 47 4.91 -6.79 6.45
C VAL A 47 4.67 -5.30 6.31
N SER A 48 5.68 -4.50 6.59
CA SER A 48 5.70 -3.06 6.29
C SER A 48 6.34 -2.83 4.93
N LEU A 49 5.67 -2.05 4.09
CA LEU A 49 6.14 -1.64 2.77
C LEU A 49 6.11 -0.12 2.68
N VAL A 50 7.22 0.48 2.23
CA VAL A 50 7.29 1.91 1.93
C VAL A 50 7.55 2.08 0.44
N TYR A 51 6.68 2.83 -0.21
CA TYR A 51 6.78 3.16 -1.63
C TYR A 51 6.92 4.67 -1.81
N GLY A 52 7.81 5.08 -2.71
CA GLY A 52 7.76 6.42 -3.30
C GLY A 52 6.76 6.45 -4.46
N ILE A 53 6.09 7.59 -4.63
CA ILE A 53 5.19 7.85 -5.75
C ILE A 53 5.84 8.95 -6.59
N GLY A 54 6.21 8.62 -7.83
CA GLY A 54 6.86 9.51 -8.80
C GLY A 54 6.48 9.13 -10.21
#